data_AF-A0A7X3L297-F1
#
_entry.id   AF-A0A7X3L297-F1
#
_cell.length_a   1.000
_cell.length_b   1.000
_cell.length_c   1.000
_cell.angle_alpha   90.00
_cell.angle_beta   90.00
_cell.angle_gamma   90.00
#
_symmetry.space_group_name_H-M   'P 1'
#
loop_
_entity.id
_entity.type
_entity.pdbx_description
1 polymer ?
#
loop_
_entity_poly.entity_id
_entity_poly.type
_entity_poly.pdbx_seq_one_letter_code
_entity_poly.pdbx_strand_id
1 'polypeptide(L)'
;MAFSAVAHANDIACDAPATPAGRIICEHALFSMGYQRIYNDQQRLLQAGVISQADIDGFRARRDKCDTAACLDTVFSAWKQHLVDIGASKALRGKPTK
;
A
#
# COMPACT_ATOMS: atom_id res chain seq x y z
N MET A 1 30.89 4.17 2.93
CA MET A 1 30.11 3.55 1.83
C MET A 1 28.68 4.00 2.00
N ALA A 2 28.22 4.94 1.18
CA ALA A 2 26.83 5.38 1.21
C ALA A 2 25.98 4.25 0.60
N PHE A 3 25.23 3.54 1.43
CA PHE A 3 24.12 2.76 0.94
C PHE A 3 23.11 3.78 0.43
N SER A 4 23.17 4.12 -0.85
CA SER A 4 22.02 4.67 -1.55
C SER A 4 20.95 3.59 -1.44
N ALA A 5 20.15 3.66 -0.37
CA ALA A 5 18.91 2.92 -0.31
C ALA A 5 18.17 3.34 -1.57
N VAL A 6 18.09 2.46 -2.57
CA VAL A 6 17.08 2.61 -3.60
C VAL A 6 15.80 2.73 -2.81
N ALA A 7 15.18 3.90 -2.87
CA ALA A 7 13.96 4.16 -2.13
C ALA A 7 12.90 3.25 -2.76
N HIS A 8 12.78 2.01 -2.29
CA HIS A 8 11.70 1.14 -2.70
C HIS A 8 10.54 1.41 -1.75
N ALA A 9 9.39 1.79 -2.29
CA ALA A 9 8.15 1.71 -1.51
C ALA A 9 7.67 0.25 -1.61
N ASN A 10 8.35 -0.63 -0.87
CA ASN A 10 8.21 -2.10 -0.83
C ASN A 10 8.19 -2.82 -2.19
N ASP A 11 7.12 -2.70 -2.98
CA ASP A 11 6.96 -3.26 -4.33
C ASP A 11 7.11 -2.22 -5.46
N ILE A 12 7.41 -0.96 -5.16
CA ILE A 12 7.62 0.10 -6.14
C ILE A 12 9.11 0.48 -6.17
N ALA A 13 9.70 0.52 -7.37
CA ALA A 13 11.05 1.06 -7.60
C ALA A 13 10.97 2.58 -7.81
N CYS A 14 11.31 3.40 -6.80
CA CYS A 14 11.19 4.86 -6.94
C CYS A 14 12.30 5.51 -7.76
N ASP A 15 13.40 4.81 -8.03
CA ASP A 15 14.44 5.23 -8.97
C ASP A 15 13.97 5.16 -10.43
N ALA A 16 13.07 4.22 -10.74
CA ALA A 16 12.48 4.04 -12.05
C ALA A 16 11.01 3.59 -11.94
N PRO A 17 10.09 4.48 -11.52
CA PRO A 17 8.69 4.11 -11.33
C PRO A 17 8.04 3.71 -12.67
N ALA A 18 7.55 2.47 -12.74
CA ALA A 18 6.94 1.90 -13.93
C ALA A 18 5.53 2.45 -14.24
N THR A 19 4.89 3.09 -13.25
CA THR A 19 3.52 3.63 -13.37
C THR A 19 3.46 5.09 -12.91
N PRO A 20 2.52 5.90 -13.43
CA PRO A 20 2.27 7.26 -12.94
C PRO A 20 1.96 7.27 -11.42
N ALA A 21 1.16 6.32 -10.97
CA ALA A 21 0.89 6.09 -9.57
C ALA A 21 2.15 5.86 -8.73
N GLY A 22 3.06 5.01 -9.22
CA GLY A 22 4.35 4.77 -8.57
C GLY A 22 5.16 6.05 -8.40
N ARG A 23 5.21 6.88 -9.46
CA ARG A 23 5.89 8.20 -9.39
C ARG A 23 5.28 9.07 -8.30
N ILE A 24 3.96 9.24 -8.27
CA ILE A 24 3.27 10.07 -7.27
C ILE A 24 3.50 9.53 -5.85
N ILE A 25 3.45 8.21 -5.66
CA ILE A 25 3.72 7.58 -4.36
C ILE A 25 5.13 7.90 -3.88
N CYS A 26 6.10 7.88 -4.78
CA CYS A 26 7.50 8.12 -4.46
C CYS A 26 7.83 9.61 -4.25
N GLU A 27 7.24 10.52 -5.03
CA GLU A 27 7.51 11.97 -4.97
C GLU A 27 6.86 12.65 -3.77
N HIS A 28 5.75 12.10 -3.26
CA HIS A 28 5.00 12.71 -2.18
C HIS A 28 5.10 11.90 -0.89
N ALA A 29 5.73 12.47 0.14
CA ALA A 29 5.94 11.82 1.44
C ALA A 29 4.65 11.25 2.06
N LEU A 30 3.52 11.96 1.93
CA LEU A 30 2.22 11.50 2.43
C LEU A 30 1.79 10.18 1.77
N PHE A 31 1.91 10.09 0.45
CA PHE A 31 1.56 8.88 -0.30
C PHE A 31 2.57 7.77 -0.06
N SER A 32 3.87 8.07 0.00
CA SER A 32 4.92 7.10 0.33
C SER A 32 4.66 6.42 1.68
N MET A 33 4.47 7.21 2.74
CA MET A 33 4.21 6.68 4.09
C MET A 33 2.87 5.94 4.17
N GLY A 34 1.82 6.48 3.52
CA GLY A 34 0.51 5.84 3.46
C GLY A 34 0.58 4.49 2.75
N TYR A 35 1.31 4.42 1.64
CA TYR A 35 1.53 3.20 0.88
C TYR A 35 2.32 2.15 1.68
N GLN A 36 3.38 2.55 2.37
CA GLN A 36 4.17 1.66 3.22
C GLN A 36 3.30 1.02 4.32
N ARG A 37 2.41 1.80 4.95
CA ARG A 37 1.47 1.28 5.95
C ARG A 37 0.50 0.27 5.34
N ILE A 38 -0.10 0.59 4.19
CA ILE A 38 -1.02 -0.30 3.47
C ILE A 38 -0.32 -1.62 3.12
N TYR A 39 0.91 -1.57 2.60
CA TYR A 39 1.68 -2.76 2.27
C TYR A 39 1.93 -3.63 3.50
N ASN A 40 2.36 -3.05 4.61
CA ASN A 40 2.62 -3.80 5.85
C ASN A 40 1.33 -4.45 6.40
N ASP A 41 0.21 -3.75 6.28
CA ASP A 41 -1.11 -4.25 6.65
C ASP A 41 -1.54 -5.42 5.76
N GLN A 42 -1.31 -5.31 4.46
CA GLN A 42 -1.56 -6.39 3.49
C GLN A 42 -0.75 -7.65 3.85
N GLN A 43 0.57 -7.52 4.06
CA GLN A 43 1.40 -8.67 4.40
C GLN A 43 0.96 -9.34 5.71
N ARG A 44 0.63 -8.55 6.74
CA ARG A 44 0.16 -9.09 8.02
C ARG A 44 -1.17 -9.82 7.89
N LEU A 45 -2.12 -9.26 7.13
CA LEU A 45 -3.44 -9.85 6.95
C LEU A 45 -3.40 -11.08 6.04
N LEU A 46 -2.53 -11.09 5.03
CA LEU A 46 -2.28 -12.25 4.19
C LEU A 46 -1.73 -13.41 5.01
N GLN A 47 -0.73 -13.15 5.85
CA GLN A 47 -0.18 -14.15 6.78
C GLN A 47 -1.22 -14.66 7.79
N ALA A 48 -2.17 -13.81 8.19
CA ALA A 48 -3.26 -14.18 9.09
C ALA A 48 -4.44 -14.88 8.38
N GLY A 49 -4.40 -15.02 7.04
CA GLY A 49 -5.48 -15.60 6.25
C GLY A 49 -6.76 -14.76 6.22
N VAL A 50 -6.69 -13.47 6.55
CA VAL A 50 -7.85 -12.56 6.59
C VAL A 50 -8.16 -11.99 5.21
N ILE A 51 -7.12 -11.81 4.39
CA ILE A 51 -7.24 -11.42 2.98
C ILE A 51 -6.51 -12.46 2.11
N SER A 52 -6.86 -12.48 0.84
CA SER A 52 -6.21 -13.29 -0.18
C SER A 52 -5.16 -12.47 -0.97
N GLN A 53 -4.32 -13.17 -1.73
CA GLN A 53 -3.43 -12.51 -2.70
C GLN A 53 -4.24 -11.76 -3.78
N ALA A 54 -5.43 -12.25 -4.13
CA ALA A 54 -6.31 -11.60 -5.11
C ALA A 54 -6.81 -10.23 -4.63
N ASP A 55 -7.00 -10.04 -3.31
CA ASP A 55 -7.38 -8.74 -2.75
C ASP A 55 -6.25 -7.71 -2.91
N ILE A 56 -5.00 -8.15 -2.70
CA ILE A 56 -3.79 -7.34 -2.88
C ILE A 56 -3.60 -7.00 -4.37
N ASP A 57 -3.73 -7.98 -5.25
CA ASP A 57 -3.56 -7.78 -6.69
C ASP A 57 -4.65 -6.86 -7.24
N GLY A 58 -5.90 -6.99 -6.77
CA GLY A 58 -7.00 -6.09 -7.10
C GLY A 58 -6.75 -4.65 -6.62
N PHE A 59 -6.16 -4.47 -5.43
CA PHE A 59 -5.73 -3.17 -4.95
C PHE A 59 -4.62 -2.57 -5.84
N ARG A 60 -3.57 -3.34 -6.16
CA ARG A 60 -2.46 -2.89 -7.03
C ARG A 60 -2.94 -2.52 -8.42
N ALA A 61 -3.82 -3.32 -9.02
CA ALA A 61 -4.40 -3.02 -10.32
C ALA A 61 -5.22 -1.72 -10.32
N ARG A 62 -5.91 -1.39 -9.21
CA ARG A 62 -6.60 -0.09 -9.06
C ARG A 62 -5.61 1.06 -8.88
N ARG A 63 -4.58 0.87 -8.05
CA ARG A 63 -3.49 1.84 -7.85
C ARG A 63 -2.83 2.20 -9.17
N ASP A 64 -2.42 1.20 -9.95
CA ASP A 64 -1.61 1.41 -11.16
C ASP A 64 -2.37 2.08 -12.31
N LYS A 65 -3.70 2.12 -12.23
CA LYS A 65 -4.54 2.90 -13.14
C LYS A 65 -4.61 4.39 -12.81
N CYS A 66 -4.17 4.80 -11.62
CA CYS A 66 -4.18 6.20 -11.22
C CYS A 66 -3.02 6.99 -11.82
N ASP A 67 -3.33 8.21 -12.21
CA ASP A 67 -2.39 9.23 -12.72
C ASP A 67 -2.45 10.54 -11.92
N THR A 68 -3.28 10.60 -10.88
CA THR A 68 -3.44 11.77 -10.00
C THR A 68 -3.41 11.39 -8.52
N ALA A 69 -2.99 12.34 -7.68
CA ALA A 69 -3.01 12.20 -6.23
C ALA A 69 -4.43 11.94 -5.68
N ALA A 70 -5.45 12.60 -6.23
CA ALA A 70 -6.84 12.42 -5.81
C ALA A 70 -7.36 11.00 -6.12
N CYS A 71 -6.97 10.42 -7.27
CA CYS A 71 -7.27 9.02 -7.58
C CYS A 71 -6.61 8.07 -6.57
N LEU A 72 -5.32 8.29 -6.26
CA LEU A 72 -4.61 7.47 -5.28
C LEU A 72 -5.21 7.55 -3.88
N ASP A 73 -5.60 8.75 -3.43
CA ASP A 73 -6.26 8.92 -2.14
C ASP A 73 -7.59 8.15 -2.08
N THR A 74 -8.36 8.17 -3.19
CA THR A 74 -9.59 7.38 -3.33
C THR A 74 -9.30 5.89 -3.24
N VAL A 75 -8.25 5.39 -3.92
CA VAL A 75 -7.84 3.98 -3.86
C VAL A 75 -7.42 3.58 -2.44
N PHE A 76 -6.66 4.42 -1.74
CA PHE A 76 -6.23 4.16 -0.37
C PHE A 76 -7.42 4.18 0.60
N SER A 77 -8.39 5.06 0.38
CA SER A 77 -9.62 5.12 1.15
C SER A 77 -10.53 3.94 0.90
N ALA A 78 -10.68 3.50 -0.35
CA ALA A 78 -11.40 2.27 -0.69
C ALA A 78 -10.76 1.03 -0.06
N TRP A 79 -9.43 0.96 0.04
CA TRP A 79 -8.75 -0.12 0.76
C TRP A 79 -9.11 -0.13 2.25
N LYS A 80 -9.06 1.02 2.92
CA LYS A 80 -9.48 1.13 4.33
C LYS A 80 -10.92 0.67 4.53
N GLN A 81 -11.83 1.03 3.61
CA GLN A 81 -13.22 0.59 3.66
C GLN A 81 -13.35 -0.92 3.46
N HIS A 82 -12.65 -1.50 2.48
CA HIS A 82 -12.64 -2.94 2.25
C HIS A 82 -12.22 -3.71 3.51
N LEU A 83 -11.24 -3.20 4.28
CA LEU A 83 -10.84 -3.77 5.55
C LEU A 83 -11.92 -3.69 6.64
N VAL A 84 -12.78 -2.67 6.60
CA VAL A 84 -13.94 -2.58 7.50
C VAL A 84 -14.97 -3.63 7.11
N ASP A 85 -15.25 -3.77 5.81
CA ASP A 85 -16.27 -4.68 5.28
C ASP A 85 -15.96 -6.15 5.61
N ILE A 86 -14.68 -6.54 5.60
CA ILE A 86 -14.23 -7.88 6.00
C ILE A 86 -13.92 -7.99 7.52
N GLY A 87 -14.14 -6.93 8.30
CA GLY A 87 -13.88 -6.91 9.75
C GLY A 87 -12.40 -6.82 10.18
N ALA A 88 -11.46 -6.67 9.23
CA ALA A 88 -10.03 -6.67 9.47
C ALA A 88 -9.51 -5.43 10.22
N SER A 89 -10.23 -4.30 10.24
CA SER A 89 -9.72 -3.04 10.83
C SER A 89 -9.35 -3.13 12.32
N LYS A 90 -9.91 -4.08 13.08
CA LYS A 90 -9.50 -4.35 14.46
C LYS A 90 -8.16 -5.11 14.52
N ALA A 91 -7.96 -6.08 13.64
CA ALA A 91 -6.70 -6.81 13.52
C ALA A 91 -5.54 -5.88 13.13
N LEU A 92 -5.82 -4.79 12.42
CA LEU A 92 -4.81 -3.76 12.14
C LEU A 92 -4.40 -2.91 13.34
N ARG A 93 -5.32 -2.71 14.28
CA ARG A 93 -5.11 -1.88 15.47
C ARG A 93 -4.58 -2.67 16.67
N GLY A 94 -4.82 -3.98 16.70
CA GLY A 94 -4.77 -4.77 17.93
C GLY A 94 -3.60 -5.74 18.11
N LYS A 95 -2.52 -5.71 17.31
CA LYS A 95 -1.38 -6.62 17.52
C LYS A 95 -0.20 -5.88 18.17
N PRO A 96 -0.06 -5.89 19.51
CA PRO A 96 1.21 -5.57 20.14
C PRO A 96 2.20 -6.70 19.83
N THR A 97 3.37 -6.32 19.36
CA THR A 97 4.56 -7.16 19.21
C THR A 97 4.86 -7.80 20.56
N LYS A 98 4.76 -9.13 20.65
CA LYS A 98 5.33 -9.90 21.76
C LYS A 98 6.82 -10.07 21.54
#